data_AF-A0A352JA67-F1
#
_entry.id   AF-A0A352JA67-F1
#
_cell.length_a   1.000
_cell.length_b   1.000
_cell.length_c   1.000
_cell.angle_alpha   90.00
_cell.angle_beta   90.00
_cell.angle_gamma   90.00
#
_symmetry.space_group_name_H-M   'P 1'
#
loop_
_entity.id
_entity.type
_entity.pdbx_description
1 polymer ?
#
loop_
_entity_poly.entity_id
_entity_poly.type
_entity_poly.pdbx_seq_one_letter_code
_entity_poly.pdbx_strand_id
1 'polypeptide(L)' 'MSDNWIESLKYNENGLIPAIAQDYQDGAILMMAWMNR' A
#
# COMPACT_ATOMS: atom_id res chain seq x y z
N MET A 1 -15.84 15.23 -9.90
CA MET A 1 -14.38 15.16 -10.05
C MET A 1 -13.96 13.86 -9.38
N SER A 2 -13.48 12.89 -10.14
CA SER A 2 -12.94 11.65 -9.56
C SER A 2 -11.64 12.01 -8.87
N ASP A 3 -11.63 12.08 -7.53
CA ASP A 3 -10.41 12.26 -6.77
C ASP A 3 -9.44 11.14 -7.12
N ASN A 4 -8.33 11.49 -7.75
CA ASN A 4 -7.24 10.56 -7.99
C ASN A 4 -6.48 10.37 -6.68
N TRP A 5 -7.08 9.62 -5.76
CA TRP A 5 -6.57 9.42 -4.41
C TRP A 5 -5.15 8.83 -4.39
N ILE A 6 -4.75 8.10 -5.44
CA ILE A 6 -3.40 7.56 -5.62
C ILE A 6 -2.35 8.68 -5.67
N GLU A 7 -2.69 9.87 -6.18
CA GLU A 7 -1.77 11.03 -6.20
C GLU A 7 -1.53 11.62 -4.81
N SER A 8 -2.44 11.39 -3.85
CA SER A 8 -2.30 11.88 -2.47
C SER A 8 -1.43 10.99 -1.57
N LEU A 9 -1.07 9.80 -2.03
CA LEU A 9 -0.30 8.83 -1.25
C LEU A 9 1.15 9.30 -1.06
N LYS A 10 1.69 9.07 0.15
CA LYS A 10 3.08 9.38 0.47
C LYS A 10 3.98 8.19 0.15
N TYR A 11 4.94 8.42 -0.73
CA TYR A 11 6.02 7.49 -1.04
C TYR A 11 7.30 7.91 -0.32
N ASN A 12 8.19 6.97 -0.06
CA ASN A 12 9.52 7.28 0.46
C ASN A 12 10.43 7.85 -0.64
N GLU A 13 11.68 8.18 -0.28
CA GLU A 13 12.68 8.77 -1.20
C GLU A 13 13.00 7.89 -2.42
N ASN A 14 12.76 6.58 -2.33
CA ASN A 14 12.93 5.62 -3.43
C ASN A 14 11.66 5.46 -4.28
N GLY A 15 10.60 6.21 -4.01
CA GLY A 15 9.33 6.09 -4.73
C GLY A 15 8.52 4.84 -4.34
N LEU A 16 8.72 4.31 -3.13
CA LEU A 16 8.04 3.11 -2.64
C LEU A 16 7.07 3.40 -1.49
N ILE A 17 5.98 2.63 -1.41
CA ILE A 17 5.02 2.62 -0.31
C ILE A 17 5.04 1.24 0.37
N PRO A 18 4.98 1.14 1.71
CA PRO A 18 4.85 -0.14 2.38
C PRO A 18 3.44 -0.71 2.17
N ALA A 19 3.36 -1.99 1.85
CA ALA A 19 2.11 -2.73 1.68
C ALA A 19 2.09 -3.97 2.58
N ILE A 20 0.96 -4.21 3.22
CA ILE A 20 0.73 -5.38 4.09
C ILE A 20 -0.35 -6.23 3.45
N ALA A 21 -0.04 -7.49 3.16
CA ALA A 21 -1.07 -8.45 2.76
C ALA A 21 -1.62 -9.12 4.02
N GLN A 22 -2.94 -9.09 4.16
CA GLN A 22 -3.67 -9.65 5.29
C GLN A 22 -4.72 -10.62 4.77
N ASP A 23 -4.89 -11.75 5.44
CA ASP A 23 -5.96 -12.68 5.17
C ASP A 23 -7.31 -12.04 5.52
N TYR A 24 -8.28 -12.14 4.61
CA TYR A 24 -9.57 -11.46 4.74
C TYR A 24 -10.55 -12.19 5.69
N GLN A 25 -10.30 -13.46 6.01
CA GLN A 25 -11.18 -14.27 6.84
C GLN A 25 -10.87 -14.11 8.32
N ASP A 26 -9.59 -14.19 8.69
CA ASP A 26 -9.15 -14.21 10.09
C ASP A 26 -8.26 -13.01 10.48
N GLY A 27 -7.89 -12.17 9.51
CA GLY A 27 -7.04 -11.01 9.73
C GLY A 27 -5.56 -11.36 9.94
N ALA A 28 -5.12 -12.58 9.65
CA ALA A 28 -3.72 -12.96 9.75
C ALA A 28 -2.84 -12.11 8.83
N ILE A 29 -1.73 -11.59 9.35
CA ILE A 29 -0.74 -10.87 8.53
C ILE A 29 0.11 -11.89 7.78
N LEU A 30 0.03 -11.86 6.46
CA LEU A 30 0.71 -12.82 5.59
C LEU A 30 2.13 -12.34 5.23
N MET A 31 2.27 -11.06 4.91
CA MET A 31 3.55 -10.46 4.54
C MET A 31 3.53 -8.93 4.57
N MET A 32 4.73 -8.37 4.57
CA MET A 32 5.00 -6.96 4.30
C MET A 32 5.97 -6.85 3.12
N ALA A 33 5.67 -5.95 2.18
CA ALA A 33 6.49 -5.67 1.01
C ALA A 33 6.46 -4.19 0.64
N TRP A 34 7.26 -3.82 -0.35
CA TRP A 34 7.26 -2.47 -0.93
C TRP A 34 6.59 -2.51 -2.30
N MET A 35 5.79 -1.49 -2.60
CA MET A 35 5.17 -1.30 -3.92
C MET A 35 5.58 0.06 -4.49
N ASN A 36 5.73 0.14 -5.81
CA ASN A 36 5.81 1.40 -6.53
C ASN A 36 4.42 1.81 -7.03
N ARG A 37 4.33 2.95 -7.71
CA ARG A 37 3.11 3.40 -8.39
C ARG A 37 2.71 2.45 -9.52
#